data_AF-A0A382PDX4-F1
#
_entry.id   AF-A0A382PDX4-F1
#
_cell.length_a   1.000
_cell.length_b   1.000
_cell.length_c   1.000
_cell.angle_alpha   90.00
_cell.angle_beta   90.00
_cell.angle_gamma   90.00
#
_symmetry.space_group_name_H-M   'P 1'
#
loop_
_entity.id
_entity.type
_entity.pdbx_description
1 polymer ?
#
loop_
_entity_poly.entity_id
_entity_poly.type
_entity_poly.pdbx_seq_one_letter_code
_entity_poly.pdbx_strand_id
1 'polypeptide(L)'
;LNVFKPVMIFNLLMAGRLIGEGCRSFNDNCAIGIAPNMSAIKSNLDNSLMLVTALNTHIGYEKAAEIAKTAYKNKTTLKEEAVNLGYLTAEEFDNWVDPLQMIG
;
A
#
# COMPACT_ATOMS: atom_id res chain seq x y z
N LEU A 1 -19.11 49.27 -9.18
CA LEU A 1 -20.06 48.37 -8.47
C LEU A 1 -20.03 47.01 -9.16
N ASN A 2 -19.77 45.91 -8.44
CA ASN A 2 -19.82 44.57 -9.04
C ASN A 2 -21.26 44.03 -8.97
N VAL A 3 -21.88 43.77 -10.13
CA VAL A 3 -23.28 43.34 -10.29
C VAL A 3 -23.48 41.83 -10.17
N PHE A 4 -22.42 41.04 -10.04
CA PHE A 4 -22.45 39.58 -9.91
C PHE A 4 -22.41 39.07 -8.46
N LYS A 5 -22.35 39.98 -7.47
CA LYS A 5 -22.31 39.64 -6.04
C LYS A 5 -23.35 38.57 -5.62
N PRO A 6 -24.60 38.59 -6.10
CA PRO A 6 -25.59 37.56 -5.74
C PRO A 6 -25.20 36.14 -6.18
N VAL A 7 -24.65 35.98 -7.39
CA VAL A 7 -24.21 34.67 -7.90
C VAL A 7 -22.97 34.18 -7.15
N MET A 8 -22.05 35.10 -6.82
CA MET A 8 -20.84 34.76 -6.06
C MET A 8 -21.17 34.21 -4.68
N ILE A 9 -22.05 34.88 -3.91
CA ILE A 9 -22.41 34.43 -2.57
C ILE A 9 -23.26 33.17 -2.60
N PHE A 10 -24.15 33.02 -3.59
CA PHE A 10 -24.93 31.81 -3.78
C PHE A 10 -24.03 30.58 -3.99
N ASN A 11 -23.06 30.67 -4.91
CA ASN A 11 -22.15 29.56 -5.18
C ASN A 11 -21.30 29.20 -3.96
N LEU A 12 -20.82 30.20 -3.21
CA LEU A 12 -20.05 29.95 -2.00
C LEU A 12 -20.86 29.21 -0.94
N LEU A 13 -22.08 29.68 -0.66
CA LEU A 13 -22.95 29.08 0.35
C LEU A 13 -23.43 27.68 -0.08
N MET A 14 -23.77 27.51 -1.35
CA MET A 14 -24.18 26.22 -1.90
C MET A 14 -23.03 25.20 -1.87
N ALA A 15 -21.81 25.60 -2.26
CA ALA A 15 -20.65 24.72 -2.17
C ALA A 15 -20.37 24.30 -0.72
N GLY A 16 -20.38 25.25 0.22
CA GLY A 16 -20.20 24.95 1.63
C GLY A 16 -21.26 23.98 2.18
N ARG A 17 -22.53 24.16 1.78
CA ARG A 17 -23.61 23.26 2.16
C ARG A 17 -23.44 21.86 1.58
N LEU A 18 -23.15 21.75 0.28
CA LEU A 18 -22.98 20.46 -0.39
C LEU A 18 -21.81 19.66 0.19
N ILE A 19 -20.69 20.33 0.47
CA ILE A 19 -19.53 19.68 1.12
C ILE A 19 -19.90 19.26 2.54
N GLY A 20 -20.53 20.13 3.33
CA GLY A 20 -20.89 19.81 4.71
C GLY A 20 -21.91 18.67 4.83
N GLU A 21 -22.93 18.65 3.98
CA GLU A 21 -23.91 17.56 3.92
C GLU A 21 -23.28 16.29 3.33
N GLY A 22 -22.45 16.42 2.29
CA GLY A 22 -21.72 15.31 1.69
C GLY A 22 -20.77 14.61 2.67
N CYS A 23 -19.98 15.36 3.44
CA CYS A 23 -19.09 14.82 4.46
C CYS A 23 -19.84 14.09 5.57
N ARG A 24 -20.98 14.64 6.05
CA ARG A 24 -21.82 13.94 7.05
C ARG A 24 -22.37 12.64 6.50
N SER A 25 -22.98 12.69 5.30
CA SER A 25 -23.54 11.50 4.67
C SER A 25 -22.46 10.44 4.41
N PHE A 26 -21.28 10.84 3.93
CA PHE A 26 -20.16 9.93 3.71
C PHE A 26 -19.66 9.32 5.02
N ASN A 27 -19.58 10.10 6.10
CA ASN A 27 -19.22 9.57 7.41
C ASN A 27 -20.19 8.48 7.86
N ASP A 28 -21.48 8.82 7.88
CA ASP A 28 -22.52 7.99 8.50
C ASP A 28 -22.83 6.74 7.66
N ASN A 29 -22.77 6.84 6.34
CA ASN A 29 -23.13 5.76 5.42
C ASN A 29 -21.93 5.01 4.82
N CYS A 30 -20.69 5.44 5.07
CA CYS A 30 -19.50 4.80 4.52
C CYS A 30 -18.34 4.76 5.52
N ALA A 31 -17.81 5.91 5.93
CA ALA A 31 -16.52 5.99 6.61
C ALA A 31 -16.47 5.21 7.93
N ILE A 32 -17.50 5.33 8.78
CA ILE A 32 -17.53 4.63 10.08
C ILE A 32 -17.61 3.10 9.96
N GLY A 33 -18.07 2.61 8.80
CA GLY A 33 -18.24 1.18 8.54
C GLY A 33 -17.06 0.54 7.80
N ILE A 34 -16.01 1.31 7.48
CA ILE A 34 -14.85 0.78 6.75
C ILE A 34 -14.14 -0.25 7.62
N ALA A 35 -14.08 -1.49 7.13
CA ALA A 35 -13.37 -2.59 7.75
C ALA A 35 -12.27 -3.11 6.80
N PRO A 36 -11.09 -3.49 7.33
CA PRO A 36 -10.01 -4.02 6.51
C PRO A 36 -10.34 -5.43 6.03
N ASN A 37 -10.14 -5.68 4.73
CA ASN A 37 -10.11 -7.04 4.20
C ASN A 37 -8.74 -7.65 4.45
N MET A 38 -8.57 -8.25 5.65
CA MET A 38 -7.28 -8.78 6.10
C MET A 38 -6.71 -9.87 5.19
N SER A 39 -7.55 -10.69 4.56
CA SER A 39 -7.07 -11.75 3.66
C SER A 39 -6.50 -11.18 2.37
N ALA A 40 -7.18 -10.20 1.76
CA ALA A 40 -6.68 -9.51 0.57
C ALA A 40 -5.42 -8.70 0.87
N ILE A 41 -5.38 -7.98 2.00
CA ILE A 41 -4.20 -7.20 2.42
C ILE A 41 -3.00 -8.13 2.60
N LYS A 42 -3.18 -9.24 3.34
CA LYS A 42 -2.11 -10.22 3.56
C LYS A 42 -1.62 -10.84 2.25
N SER A 43 -2.54 -11.25 1.38
CA SER A 43 -2.16 -11.82 0.08
C SER A 43 -1.37 -10.83 -0.79
N ASN A 44 -1.76 -9.55 -0.80
CA ASN A 44 -1.01 -8.53 -1.53
C ASN A 44 0.37 -8.26 -0.92
N LEU A 45 0.48 -8.30 0.40
CA LEU A 45 1.74 -8.12 1.11
C LEU A 45 2.71 -9.27 0.82
N ASP A 46 2.24 -10.52 0.95
CA ASP A 46 3.05 -11.73 0.74
C ASP A 46 3.52 -11.88 -0.71
N ASN A 47 2.74 -11.38 -1.68
CA ASN A 47 3.08 -11.39 -3.10
C ASN A 47 3.85 -10.14 -3.58
N SER A 48 4.08 -9.16 -2.69
CA SER A 48 4.75 -7.91 -3.08
C SER A 48 6.24 -8.12 -3.29
N LEU A 49 6.74 -7.69 -4.45
CA LEU A 49 8.17 -7.68 -4.76
C LEU A 49 8.92 -6.53 -4.06
N MET A 50 8.22 -5.59 -3.43
CA MET A 50 8.81 -4.39 -2.82
C MET A 50 9.57 -4.69 -1.52
N LEU A 51 9.24 -5.80 -0.85
CA LEU A 51 9.89 -6.21 0.40
C LEU A 51 11.34 -6.67 0.21
N VAL A 52 11.78 -6.83 -1.05
CA VAL A 52 13.13 -7.29 -1.40
C VAL A 52 14.24 -6.37 -0.88
N THR A 53 13.95 -5.10 -0.63
CA THR A 53 14.93 -4.13 -0.11
C THR A 53 15.39 -4.45 1.30
N ALA A 54 14.57 -5.15 2.10
CA ALA A 54 14.98 -5.66 3.41
C ALA A 54 16.14 -6.66 3.31
N LEU A 55 16.26 -7.36 2.17
CA LEU A 55 17.33 -8.33 1.95
C LEU A 55 18.67 -7.66 1.61
N ASN A 56 18.68 -6.39 1.18
CA ASN A 56 19.91 -5.72 0.71
C ASN A 56 21.03 -5.70 1.76
N THR A 57 20.70 -5.53 3.04
CA THR A 57 21.65 -5.48 4.16
C THR A 57 22.24 -6.85 4.52
N HIS A 58 21.58 -7.94 4.11
CA HIS A 58 21.96 -9.31 4.45
C HIS A 58 22.67 -10.03 3.29
N ILE A 59 22.13 -9.93 2.07
CA ILE A 59 22.63 -10.66 0.90
C ILE A 59 23.24 -9.74 -0.17
N GLY A 60 23.16 -8.42 0.00
CA GLY A 60 23.64 -7.43 -0.97
C GLY A 60 22.62 -7.12 -2.08
N TYR A 61 22.78 -5.95 -2.70
CA TYR A 61 21.85 -5.42 -3.70
C TYR A 61 21.72 -6.30 -4.94
N GLU A 62 22.81 -6.85 -5.48
CA GLU A 62 22.77 -7.65 -6.72
C GLU A 62 21.93 -8.92 -6.54
N LYS A 63 22.14 -9.66 -5.45
CA LYS A 63 21.39 -10.89 -5.15
C LYS A 63 19.92 -10.61 -4.87
N ALA A 64 19.63 -9.54 -4.12
CA ALA A 64 18.27 -9.10 -3.86
C ALA A 64 17.54 -8.71 -5.17
N ALA A 65 18.19 -7.94 -6.05
CA ALA A 65 17.64 -7.58 -7.34
C ALA A 65 17.40 -8.79 -8.25
N GLU A 66 18.26 -9.81 -8.19
CA GLU A 66 18.08 -11.06 -8.91
C GLU A 66 16.86 -11.86 -8.43
N ILE A 67 16.66 -11.97 -7.11
CA ILE A 67 15.45 -12.59 -6.53
C ILE A 67 14.19 -11.90 -7.05
N ALA A 68 14.13 -10.56 -6.99
CA ALA A 68 12.96 -9.82 -7.45
C ALA A 68 12.69 -10.00 -8.96
N LYS A 69 13.72 -9.96 -9.80
CA LYS A 69 13.59 -10.18 -11.25
C LYS A 69 13.09 -11.59 -11.56
N THR A 70 13.61 -12.58 -10.85
CA THR A 70 13.26 -13.99 -11.05
C THR A 70 11.84 -14.28 -10.57
N ALA A 71 11.46 -13.75 -9.41
CA ALA A 71 10.10 -13.84 -8.88
C ALA A 71 9.07 -13.20 -9.81
N TYR A 72 9.39 -12.04 -10.38
CA TYR A 72 8.54 -11.40 -11.38
C TYR A 72 8.37 -12.25 -12.66
N LYS A 73 9.47 -12.84 -13.14
CA LYS A 73 9.47 -13.67 -14.36
C LYS A 73 8.70 -14.98 -14.15
N ASN A 74 8.89 -15.61 -13.00
CA ASN A 74 8.32 -16.92 -12.67
C ASN A 74 6.91 -16.82 -12.06
N LYS A 75 6.47 -15.61 -11.69
CA LYS A 75 5.21 -15.34 -10.97
C LYS A 75 5.12 -16.08 -9.65
N THR A 76 6.24 -16.13 -8.95
CA THR A 76 6.44 -16.77 -7.65
C THR A 76 6.70 -15.71 -6.58
N THR A 77 6.66 -16.10 -5.32
CA THR A 77 6.94 -15.19 -4.20
C THR A 77 8.44 -14.94 -4.04
N LEU A 78 8.80 -13.83 -3.37
CA LEU A 78 10.20 -13.56 -3.02
C LEU A 78 10.79 -14.68 -2.15
N LYS A 79 9.99 -15.24 -1.23
CA LYS A 79 10.42 -16.32 -0.34
C LYS A 79 10.75 -17.60 -1.11
N GLU A 80 9.88 -17.99 -2.05
CA GLU A 80 10.12 -19.16 -2.90
C GLU A 80 11.38 -19.01 -3.73
N GLU A 81 11.58 -17.87 -4.39
CA GLU A 81 12.77 -17.65 -5.22
C GLU A 81 14.04 -17.48 -4.42
N ALA A 82 13.98 -16.85 -3.25
CA ALA A 82 15.13 -16.72 -2.35
C ALA A 82 15.66 -18.10 -1.91
N VAL A 83 14.75 -19.05 -1.66
CA VAL A 83 15.08 -20.44 -1.32
C VAL A 83 15.53 -21.22 -2.56
N ASN A 84 14.84 -21.07 -3.70
CA ASN A 84 15.19 -21.76 -4.96
C ASN A 84 16.58 -21.38 -5.48
N LEU A 85 16.94 -20.10 -5.38
CA LEU A 85 18.27 -19.59 -5.75
C LEU A 85 19.34 -19.95 -4.71
N GLY A 86 18.94 -20.49 -3.55
CA GLY A 86 19.85 -20.89 -2.48
C GLY A 86 20.54 -19.70 -1.79
N TYR A 87 19.95 -18.51 -1.88
CA TYR A 87 20.53 -17.30 -1.29
C TYR A 87 20.25 -17.18 0.21
N LEU A 88 19.16 -17.79 0.68
CA LEU A 88 18.80 -17.88 2.08
C LEU A 88 17.73 -18.95 2.30
N THR A 89 17.57 -19.39 3.54
CA THR A 89 16.54 -20.34 3.97
C THR A 89 15.20 -19.66 4.22
N ALA A 90 14.12 -20.44 4.25
CA ALA A 90 12.78 -19.92 4.56
C ALA A 90 12.72 -19.24 5.95
N GLU A 91 13.47 -19.74 6.93
CA GLU A 91 13.56 -19.17 8.28
C GLU A 91 14.32 -17.84 8.29
N GLU A 92 15.42 -17.73 7.55
CA GLU A 92 16.14 -16.47 7.39
C GLU A 92 15.29 -15.41 6.70
N PHE A 93 14.49 -15.79 5.69
CA PHE A 93 13.56 -14.86 5.04
C PHE A 93 12.55 -14.30 6.05
N ASP A 94 11.93 -15.16 6.86
CA ASP A 94 10.92 -14.75 7.84
C ASP A 94 11.53 -13.89 8.96
N ASN A 95 12.79 -14.12 9.31
CA ASN A 95 13.50 -13.32 10.32
C ASN A 95 13.97 -11.96 9.81
N TRP A 96 14.31 -11.84 8.52
CA TRP A 96 14.87 -10.61 7.94
C TRP A 96 13.80 -9.73 7.29
N VAL A 97 12.75 -10.32 6.74
CA VAL A 97 11.67 -9.61 6.05
C VAL A 97 10.49 -9.44 7.00
N ASP A 98 10.55 -8.39 7.82
CA ASP A 98 9.43 -7.95 8.67
C ASP A 98 8.84 -6.63 8.13
N PRO A 99 7.66 -6.67 7.46
CA PRO A 99 6.98 -5.48 6.98
C PRO A 99 6.69 -4.44 8.07
N LEU A 100 6.53 -4.84 9.34
CA LEU A 100 6.29 -3.92 10.45
C LEU A 100 7.53 -3.08 10.80
N GLN A 101 8.73 -3.53 10.43
CA GLN A 101 9.97 -2.76 10.60
C GLN A 101 10.29 -1.86 9.39
N MET A 102 9.47 -1.89 8.34
CA MET A 102 9.71 -1.16 7.08
C MET A 102 8.82 0.08 6.89
N ILE A 103 8.13 0.53 7.95
CA ILE A 103 7.14 1.63 7.91
C ILE A 103 7.59 2.88 8.69
N GLY A 104 8.90 3.04 8.96
CA GLY A 104 9.47 4.12 9.79
C GLY A 104 10.69 4.79 9.19
#